data_AF-A0A7V0VXB2-F1
#
_entry.id   AF-A0A7V0VXB2-F1
#
_cell.length_a   1.000
_cell.length_b   1.000
_cell.length_c   1.000
_cell.angle_alpha   90.00
_cell.angle_beta   90.00
_cell.angle_gamma   90.00
#
_symmetry.space_group_name_H-M   'P 1'
#
loop_
_entity.id
_entity.type
_entity.pdbx_description
1 polymer ?
#
loop_
_entity_poly.entity_id
_entity_poly.type
_entity_poly.pdbx_seq_one_letter_code
_entity_poly.pdbx_strand_id
1 'polypeptide(L)'
;RFRNITNVTPTIHTQLGGSLHWKLISHLTLNRLSIATKSALQGVLSLYNFQSLSNRGSAMENEKRINSIVGVNSIQTDRLYKGVPIRGTQIQVEIQENQFVGDGDMYLFCSVLSEFLSLYSMINSFTQLVVKGAGSGEVLTWPMRIGKQAIL
;
A
#
# COMPACT_ATOMS: atom_id res chain seq x y z
N ARG A 1 -38.11 -1.92 -11.06
CA ARG A 1 -37.87 -0.46 -11.02
C ARG A 1 -36.41 -0.25 -10.67
N PHE A 2 -35.64 0.50 -11.47
CA PHE A 2 -34.21 0.73 -11.23
C PHE A 2 -33.98 2.06 -10.53
N ARG A 3 -33.00 2.12 -9.62
CA ARG A 3 -32.56 3.33 -8.92
C ARG A 3 -31.05 3.25 -8.71
N ASN A 4 -30.35 4.36 -8.94
CA ASN A 4 -28.92 4.47 -8.65
C ASN A 4 -28.68 4.56 -7.13
N ILE A 5 -27.68 3.82 -6.66
CA ILE A 5 -27.24 3.79 -5.25
C ILE A 5 -26.22 4.88 -4.94
N THR A 6 -25.54 5.42 -5.96
CA THR A 6 -24.53 6.48 -5.84
C THR A 6 -24.58 7.40 -7.06
N ASN A 7 -23.99 8.59 -6.93
CA ASN A 7 -23.86 9.53 -8.05
C ASN A 7 -22.86 8.98 -9.08
N VAL A 8 -23.10 9.32 -10.35
CA VAL A 8 -22.17 8.97 -11.44
C VAL A 8 -20.85 9.71 -11.23
N THR A 9 -19.75 8.96 -11.22
CA THR A 9 -18.40 9.53 -11.10
C THR A 9 -18.06 10.33 -12.36
N PRO A 10 -17.62 11.60 -12.24
CA PRO A 10 -17.21 12.39 -13.39
C PRO A 10 -15.92 11.83 -14.01
N THR A 11 -15.70 12.11 -15.29
CA THR A 11 -14.47 11.71 -15.98
C THR A 11 -13.23 12.29 -15.28
N ILE A 12 -12.25 11.42 -15.04
CA ILE A 12 -10.96 11.81 -14.47
C ILE A 12 -9.96 11.90 -15.61
N HIS A 13 -9.48 13.12 -15.90
CA HIS A 13 -8.42 13.34 -16.88
C HIS A 13 -7.07 13.23 -16.19
N THR A 14 -6.26 12.27 -16.59
CA THR A 14 -4.87 12.18 -16.15
C THR A 14 -4.02 13.14 -17.00
N GLN A 15 -3.19 13.96 -16.35
CA GLN A 15 -2.12 14.64 -17.10
C GLN A 15 -1.02 13.62 -17.37
N LEU A 16 -1.12 12.96 -18.52
CA LEU A 16 -0.07 12.13 -19.12
C LEU A 16 1.11 13.02 -19.55
N GLY A 17 1.81 13.63 -18.60
CA GLY A 17 3.10 14.26 -18.82
C GLY A 17 4.21 13.21 -18.89
N GLY A 18 5.28 13.46 -19.64
CA GLY A 18 6.41 12.53 -19.79
C GLY A 18 7.05 12.10 -18.47
N SER A 19 6.99 12.94 -17.43
CA SER A 19 7.53 12.64 -16.10
C SER A 19 6.74 11.54 -15.35
N LEU A 20 5.43 11.40 -15.58
CA LEU A 20 4.61 10.37 -14.94
C LEU A 20 4.96 8.98 -15.49
N HIS A 21 5.16 8.88 -16.81
CA HIS A 21 5.59 7.65 -17.47
C HIS A 21 6.96 7.18 -16.96
N TRP A 22 7.92 8.10 -16.88
CA TRP A 22 9.24 7.76 -16.36
C TRP A 22 9.21 7.39 -14.87
N LYS A 23 8.34 8.01 -14.06
CA LYS A 23 8.12 7.59 -12.66
C LYS A 23 7.48 6.21 -12.56
N LEU A 24 6.54 5.86 -13.43
CA LEU A 24 5.93 4.53 -13.49
C LEU A 24 6.92 3.46 -13.96
N ILE A 25 7.73 3.76 -14.98
CA ILE A 25 8.79 2.86 -15.45
C ILE A 25 9.83 2.68 -14.35
N SER A 26 10.29 3.77 -13.74
CA SER A 26 11.21 3.75 -12.59
C SER A 26 10.63 2.92 -11.45
N HIS A 27 9.32 3.00 -11.23
CA HIS A 27 8.57 2.23 -10.24
C HIS A 27 8.53 0.72 -10.54
N LEU A 28 8.35 0.31 -11.80
CA LEU A 28 8.41 -1.09 -12.22
C LEU A 28 9.85 -1.65 -12.16
N THR A 29 10.85 -0.79 -12.31
CA THR A 29 12.28 -1.15 -12.20
C THR A 29 12.86 -0.98 -10.79
N LEU A 30 12.09 -0.40 -9.85
CA LEU A 30 12.59 -0.01 -8.54
C LEU A 30 12.91 -1.26 -7.71
N ASN A 31 14.14 -1.27 -7.20
CA ASN A 31 14.70 -2.39 -6.45
C ASN A 31 13.84 -2.69 -5.21
N ARG A 32 13.47 -3.98 -5.05
CA ARG A 32 12.53 -4.53 -4.05
C ARG A 32 12.86 -4.15 -2.60
N LEU A 33 14.13 -3.84 -2.31
CA LEU A 33 14.62 -3.39 -1.00
C LEU A 33 14.31 -1.91 -0.69
N SER A 34 14.02 -1.09 -1.70
CA SER A 34 13.85 0.36 -1.54
C SER A 34 12.43 0.76 -1.11
N ILE A 35 11.40 -0.01 -1.48
CA ILE A 35 9.98 0.25 -1.13
C ILE A 35 9.73 0.16 0.38
N ALA A 36 10.61 -0.55 1.12
CA ALA A 36 10.57 -0.67 2.57
C ALA A 36 10.93 0.62 3.34
N THR A 37 11.01 1.76 2.66
CA THR A 37 11.24 3.07 3.30
C THR A 37 10.00 3.93 3.17
N LYS A 38 9.75 4.77 4.19
CA LYS A 38 8.60 5.68 4.23
C LYS A 38 8.49 6.54 2.97
N SER A 39 9.58 7.20 2.57
CA SER A 39 9.59 8.11 1.41
C SER A 39 9.31 7.39 0.10
N ALA A 40 9.86 6.19 -0.08
CA ALA A 40 9.58 5.39 -1.27
C ALA A 40 8.12 4.95 -1.30
N LEU A 41 7.57 4.44 -0.18
CA LEU A 41 6.18 4.00 -0.12
C LEU A 41 5.21 5.15 -0.35
N GLN A 42 5.43 6.31 0.27
CA GLN A 42 4.60 7.50 0.05
C GLN A 42 4.71 8.01 -1.39
N GLY A 43 5.93 8.05 -1.95
CA GLY A 43 6.15 8.43 -3.34
C GLY A 43 5.39 7.53 -4.30
N VAL A 44 5.45 6.22 -4.08
CA VAL A 44 4.72 5.24 -4.88
C VAL A 44 3.21 5.43 -4.76
N LEU A 45 2.66 5.52 -3.56
CA LEU A 45 1.22 5.72 -3.37
C LEU A 45 0.73 7.06 -3.96
N SER A 46 1.56 8.10 -3.92
CA SER A 46 1.23 9.40 -4.50
C SER A 46 1.09 9.36 -6.03
N LEU A 47 1.80 8.44 -6.71
CA LEU A 47 1.67 8.24 -8.16
C LEU A 47 0.27 7.77 -8.54
N TYR A 48 -0.41 7.03 -7.65
CA TYR A 48 -1.76 6.53 -7.89
C TYR A 48 -2.86 7.53 -7.52
N ASN A 49 -2.51 8.71 -6.96
CA ASN A 49 -3.48 9.77 -6.63
C ASN A 49 -3.81 10.65 -7.85
N PHE A 50 -4.40 10.06 -8.88
CA PHE A 50 -4.76 10.75 -10.14
C PHE A 50 -5.92 11.76 -10.00
N GLN A 51 -6.60 11.79 -8.84
CA GLN A 51 -7.83 12.56 -8.63
C GLN A 51 -7.62 14.05 -8.34
N SER A 52 -6.36 14.49 -8.20
CA SER A 52 -5.95 15.88 -7.89
C SER A 52 -6.65 16.94 -8.75
N LEU A 53 -6.99 16.61 -10.00
CA LEU A 53 -7.56 17.54 -10.98
C LEU A 53 -9.09 17.54 -11.07
N SER A 54 -9.76 16.40 -10.82
CA SER A 54 -11.21 16.28 -11.00
C SER A 54 -12.01 16.38 -9.70
N ASN A 55 -11.43 16.02 -8.55
CA ASN A 55 -12.07 16.13 -7.24
C ASN A 55 -11.04 16.46 -6.16
N ARG A 56 -10.86 17.75 -5.88
CA ARG A 56 -9.91 18.23 -4.86
C ARG A 56 -10.18 17.63 -3.47
N GLY A 57 -11.44 17.38 -3.13
CA GLY A 57 -11.80 16.78 -1.83
C GLY A 57 -11.21 15.38 -1.66
N SER A 58 -11.51 14.48 -2.61
CA SER A 58 -11.01 13.11 -2.57
C SER A 58 -9.48 13.01 -2.74
N ALA A 59 -8.87 13.91 -3.51
CA ALA A 59 -7.41 13.98 -3.60
C ALA A 59 -6.75 14.37 -2.28
N MET A 60 -7.31 15.36 -1.57
CA MET A 60 -6.82 15.76 -0.25
C MET A 60 -7.01 14.65 0.79
N GLU A 61 -8.12 13.91 0.75
CA GLU A 61 -8.34 12.74 1.61
C GLU A 61 -7.30 11.64 1.34
N ASN A 62 -7.03 11.34 0.07
CA ASN A 62 -6.00 10.37 -0.28
C ASN A 62 -4.59 10.83 0.13
N GLU A 63 -4.26 12.12 -0.03
CA GLU A 63 -3.01 12.66 0.49
C GLU A 63 -2.91 12.55 2.01
N LYS A 64 -3.99 12.83 2.75
CA LYS A 64 -4.03 12.63 4.20
C LYS A 64 -3.76 11.18 4.59
N ARG A 65 -4.38 10.22 3.89
CA ARG A 65 -4.14 8.78 4.08
C ARG A 65 -2.69 8.40 3.78
N ILE A 66 -2.09 8.91 2.72
CA ILE A 66 -0.69 8.64 2.38
C ILE A 66 0.27 9.25 3.43
N ASN A 67 -0.02 10.48 3.86
CA ASN A 67 0.76 11.20 4.87
C ASN A 67 0.59 10.62 6.29
N SER A 68 -0.45 9.80 6.51
CA SER A 68 -0.64 9.08 7.79
C SER A 68 0.46 8.06 8.07
N ILE A 69 1.18 7.59 7.03
CA ILE A 69 2.30 6.66 7.18
C ILE A 69 3.46 7.41 7.82
N VAL A 70 3.67 7.22 9.12
CA VAL A 70 4.70 7.94 9.87
C VAL A 70 6.03 7.18 9.92
N GLY A 71 5.98 5.85 9.84
CA GLY A 71 7.14 4.97 9.85
C GLY A 71 6.94 3.72 8.99
N VAL A 72 8.03 3.24 8.39
CA VAL A 72 8.06 1.97 7.66
C VAL A 72 9.38 1.29 8.00
N ASN A 73 9.32 0.03 8.41
CA ASN A 73 10.47 -0.80 8.67
C ASN A 73 10.28 -2.17 8.01
N SER A 74 11.36 -2.77 7.54
CA SER A 74 11.35 -4.08 6.89
C SER A 74 12.30 -5.01 7.60
N ILE A 75 11.77 -6.13 8.06
CA ILE A 75 12.51 -7.11 8.86
C ILE A 75 12.49 -8.43 8.09
N GLN A 76 13.67 -8.99 7.83
CA GLN A 76 13.78 -10.34 7.29
C GLN A 76 13.41 -11.35 8.39
N THR A 77 12.54 -12.31 8.07
CA THR A 77 12.05 -13.29 9.04
C THR A 77 11.84 -14.65 8.39
N ASP A 78 12.13 -15.70 9.15
CA ASP A 78 12.00 -17.09 8.71
C ASP A 78 10.74 -17.69 9.35
N ARG A 79 9.87 -18.29 8.55
CA ARG A 79 8.66 -18.98 9.03
C ARG A 79 8.57 -20.38 8.46
N LEU A 80 7.95 -21.28 9.22
CA LEU A 80 7.59 -22.60 8.74
C LEU A 80 6.25 -22.55 8.03
N TYR A 81 6.21 -22.99 6.77
CA TYR A 81 4.99 -23.17 5.99
C TYR A 81 4.92 -24.62 5.50
N LYS A 82 3.89 -25.36 5.95
CA LYS A 82 3.71 -26.78 5.62
C LYS A 82 4.96 -27.65 5.88
N GLY A 83 5.70 -27.35 6.95
CA GLY A 83 6.93 -28.09 7.33
C GLY A 83 8.20 -27.66 6.60
N VAL A 84 8.13 -26.71 5.66
CA VAL A 84 9.29 -26.15 4.96
C VAL A 84 9.61 -24.75 5.51
N PRO A 85 10.88 -24.45 5.86
CA PRO A 85 11.27 -23.09 6.21
C PRO A 85 11.23 -22.21 4.95
N ILE A 86 10.43 -21.16 5.00
CA ILE A 86 10.37 -20.11 3.99
C ILE A 86 10.95 -18.82 4.57
N ARG A 87 11.78 -18.13 3.80
CA ARG A 87 12.28 -16.81 4.16
C ARG A 87 11.36 -15.74 3.61
N GLY A 88 11.04 -14.77 4.44
CA GLY A 88 10.13 -13.69 4.10
C GLY A 88 10.53 -12.36 4.68
N THR A 89 9.74 -11.36 4.32
CA THR A 89 9.90 -10.01 4.81
C THR A 89 8.63 -9.59 5.53
N GLN A 90 8.78 -9.25 6.81
CA GLN A 90 7.74 -8.59 7.58
C GLN A 90 7.92 -7.07 7.45
N ILE A 91 6.92 -6.41 6.89
CA ILE A 91 6.87 -4.97 6.74
C ILE A 91 6.03 -4.42 7.89
N GLN A 92 6.68 -3.64 8.74
CA GLN A 92 6.05 -2.92 9.83
C GLN A 92 5.77 -1.49 9.39
N VAL A 93 4.50 -1.08 9.44
CA VAL A 93 4.07 0.26 9.08
C VAL A 93 3.46 0.91 10.31
N GLU A 94 3.93 2.10 10.63
CA GLU A 94 3.35 2.91 11.70
C GLU A 94 2.42 3.97 11.08
N ILE A 95 1.19 4.02 11.57
CA ILE A 95 0.11 4.83 11.00
C ILE A 95 -0.47 5.78 12.04
N GLN A 96 -0.64 7.04 11.63
CA GLN A 96 -1.36 8.05 12.40
C GLN A 96 -2.87 7.89 12.18
N GLU A 97 -3.57 7.32 13.16
CA GLU A 97 -5.00 6.98 13.10
C GLU A 97 -5.90 8.21 12.86
N ASN A 98 -5.55 9.36 13.45
CA ASN A 98 -6.32 10.62 13.35
C ASN A 98 -6.46 11.16 11.92
N GLN A 99 -5.71 10.61 10.96
CA GLN A 99 -5.76 11.03 9.56
C GLN A 99 -6.80 10.25 8.73
N PHE A 100 -7.43 9.23 9.31
CA PHE A 100 -8.51 8.45 8.70
C PHE A 100 -9.88 8.88 9.22
N VAL A 101 -10.92 8.64 8.42
CA VAL A 101 -12.30 8.95 8.80
C VAL A 101 -12.81 8.02 9.92
N GLY A 102 -12.23 6.82 10.02
CA GLY A 102 -12.47 5.87 11.11
C GLY A 102 -11.75 4.54 10.88
N ASP A 103 -11.91 3.62 11.81
CA ASP A 103 -11.15 2.35 11.85
C ASP A 103 -11.38 1.49 10.61
N GLY A 104 -12.59 1.49 10.06
CA GLY A 104 -12.91 0.76 8.83
C GLY A 104 -12.17 1.29 7.60
N ASP A 105 -11.97 2.61 7.51
CA ASP A 105 -11.23 3.24 6.41
C ASP A 105 -9.74 2.88 6.51
N MET A 106 -9.18 2.96 7.73
CA MET A 106 -7.81 2.54 8.00
C MET A 106 -7.61 1.05 7.70
N TYR A 107 -8.51 0.18 8.17
CA TYR A 107 -8.42 -1.26 7.94
C TYR A 107 -8.47 -1.60 6.45
N LEU A 108 -9.37 -0.96 5.69
CA LEU A 108 -9.46 -1.13 4.24
C LEU A 108 -8.18 -0.67 3.55
N PHE A 109 -7.69 0.52 3.89
CA PHE A 109 -6.44 1.05 3.35
C PHE A 109 -5.26 0.09 3.58
N CYS A 110 -5.10 -0.40 4.80
CA CYS A 110 -4.06 -1.35 5.16
C CYS A 110 -4.23 -2.71 4.49
N SER A 111 -5.48 -3.14 4.25
CA SER A 111 -5.76 -4.39 3.52
C SER A 111 -5.35 -4.28 2.05
N VAL A 112 -5.62 -3.14 1.40
CA VAL A 112 -5.14 -2.85 0.05
C VAL A 112 -3.62 -2.74 0.04
N LEU A 113 -3.03 -2.11 1.05
CA LEU A 113 -1.58 -2.02 1.20
C LEU A 113 -0.93 -3.40 1.35
N SER A 114 -1.55 -4.33 2.08
CA SER A 114 -1.08 -5.72 2.20
C SER A 114 -1.05 -6.43 0.86
N GLU A 115 -2.11 -6.28 0.04
CA GLU A 115 -2.14 -6.82 -1.32
C GLU A 115 -1.07 -6.16 -2.20
N PHE A 116 -0.96 -4.84 -2.15
CA PHE A 116 0.02 -4.08 -2.91
C PHE A 116 1.45 -4.53 -2.61
N LEU A 117 1.81 -4.65 -1.33
CA LEU A 117 3.14 -5.11 -0.91
C LEU A 117 3.41 -6.56 -1.30
N SER A 118 2.37 -7.41 -1.37
CA SER A 118 2.52 -8.80 -1.82
C SER A 118 2.94 -8.91 -3.29
N LEU A 119 2.65 -7.90 -4.12
CA LEU A 119 3.12 -7.84 -5.51
C LEU A 119 4.63 -7.62 -5.63
N TYR A 120 5.28 -7.10 -4.58
CA TYR A 120 6.73 -6.92 -4.51
C TYR A 120 7.46 -8.09 -3.84
N SER A 121 6.73 -9.11 -3.40
CA SER A 121 7.31 -10.30 -2.78
C SER A 121 8.18 -11.06 -3.77
N MET A 122 9.32 -11.59 -3.31
CA MET A 122 10.17 -12.43 -4.15
C MET A 122 9.50 -13.78 -4.44
N ILE A 123 9.93 -14.42 -5.52
CA ILE A 123 9.56 -15.80 -5.81
C ILE A 123 10.08 -16.69 -4.66
N ASN A 124 9.22 -17.55 -4.11
CA ASN A 124 9.45 -18.37 -2.91
C ASN A 124 9.66 -17.60 -1.60
N SER A 125 9.23 -16.34 -1.55
CA SER A 125 9.22 -15.55 -0.32
C SER A 125 7.81 -15.21 0.11
N PHE A 126 7.63 -14.96 1.40
CA PHE A 126 6.39 -14.41 1.92
C PHE A 126 6.58 -12.94 2.31
N THR A 127 5.50 -12.17 2.18
CA THR A 127 5.40 -10.83 2.71
C THR A 127 4.29 -10.79 3.75
N GLN A 128 4.58 -10.18 4.89
CA GLN A 128 3.60 -9.99 5.96
C GLN A 128 3.53 -8.52 6.33
N LEU A 129 2.33 -7.96 6.37
CA LEU A 129 2.10 -6.59 6.82
C LEU A 129 1.71 -6.61 8.29
N VAL A 130 2.40 -5.79 9.08
CA VAL A 130 2.07 -5.48 10.47
C VAL A 130 1.90 -3.97 10.55
N VAL A 131 0.73 -3.51 10.97
CA VAL A 131 0.45 -2.08 11.16
C VAL A 131 0.39 -1.79 12.64
N LYS A 132 1.04 -0.72 13.07
CA LYS A 132 0.99 -0.19 14.42
C LYS A 132 0.33 1.19 14.43
N GLY A 133 -0.69 1.38 15.25
CA GLY A 133 -1.27 2.70 15.52
C GLY A 133 -0.28 3.55 16.30
N ALA A 134 0.02 4.76 15.82
CA ALA A 134 0.94 5.68 16.49
C ALA A 134 0.36 6.24 17.80
N GLY A 135 -0.96 6.40 17.88
CA GLY A 135 -1.66 6.95 19.04
C GLY A 135 -2.15 5.87 20.01
N SER A 136 -2.84 4.85 19.47
CA SER A 136 -3.41 3.76 20.28
C SER A 136 -2.37 2.72 20.71
N GLY A 137 -1.31 2.54 19.93
CA GLY A 137 -0.37 1.44 20.08
C GLY A 137 -0.91 0.09 19.61
N GLU A 138 -2.13 0.04 19.05
CA GLU A 138 -2.74 -1.19 18.55
C GLU A 138 -1.94 -1.78 17.40
N VAL A 139 -1.80 -3.10 17.39
CA VAL A 139 -1.05 -3.83 16.37
C VAL A 139 -2.00 -4.72 15.58
N LEU A 140 -2.18 -4.38 14.31
CA LEU A 140 -2.95 -5.16 13.36
C LEU A 140 -2.00 -5.97 12.48
N THR A 141 -2.24 -7.27 12.37
CA THR A 141 -1.41 -8.18 11.56
C THR A 141 -2.24 -8.80 10.47
N TRP A 142 -1.80 -8.62 9.22
CA TRP A 142 -2.39 -9.28 8.07
C TRP A 142 -1.78 -10.68 7.87
N PRO A 143 -2.54 -11.61 7.24
CA PRO A 143 -2.01 -12.93 6.94
C PRO A 143 -0.79 -12.84 6.04
N MET A 144 0.13 -13.80 6.20
CA MET A 144 1.27 -13.94 5.31
C MET A 144 0.80 -14.20 3.89
N ARG A 145 1.33 -13.44 2.94
CA ARG A 145 1.06 -13.62 1.52
C ARG A 145 2.32 -14.13 0.85
N ILE A 146 2.23 -15.32 0.28
CA ILE A 146 3.30 -15.90 -0.54
C ILE A 146 3.20 -15.23 -1.91
N GLY A 147 4.33 -14.76 -2.45
CA GLY A 147 4.37 -14.16 -3.78
C GLY A 147 3.71 -15.08 -4.81
N LYS A 148 2.73 -14.56 -5.56
CA LYS A 148 1.95 -15.35 -6.55
C LYS A 148 2.73 -15.69 -7.82
N GLN A 149 3.98 -15.25 -7.93
CA GLN A 149 4.79 -15.47 -9.13
C GLN A 149 5.49 -16.83 -9.00
N ALA A 150 4.84 -17.87 -9.55
CA ALA A 150 5.45 -19.17 -9.73
C ALA A 150 6.62 -19.07 -10.73
N ILE A 151 7.69 -19.82 -10.46
CA ILE A 151 8.80 -20.00 -11.40
C ILE A 151 8.25 -20.81 -12.58
N LEU A 152 8.44 -20.30 -13.80
CA LEU A 152 8.43 -21.11 -15.03
C LEU A 152 9.77 -21.81 -15.18
#